data_AF-A0A1R3J0S7-F1
#
_entry.id   AF-A0A1R3J0S7-F1
#
_cell.length_a   1.000
_cell.length_b   1.000
_cell.length_c   1.000
_cell.angle_alpha   90.00
_cell.angle_beta   90.00
_cell.angle_gamma   90.00
#
_symmetry.space_group_name_H-M   'P 1'
#
loop_
_entity.id
_entity.type
_entity.pdbx_description
1 polymer ?
#
loop_
_entity_poly.entity_id
_entity_poly.type
_entity_poly.pdbx_seq_one_letter_code
_entity_poly.pdbx_strand_id
1 'polypeptide(L)'
;MGSQQNLEKEKEIRTEIEQILDQEQLLWMQKSMTNWIVKGERNTRFYHTITNKRRARNRITSIKRRDGQSVHTEVEIEKEFLNYFKEVFSDQGDASELQIREALENLALPQFSHDSKQTLEQPFTPQEVKRAAFQINPYKAPGIDGKPGVFFFRNIGT
;
A
#
# COMPACT_ATOMS: atom_id res chain seq x y z
N MET A 1 -7.94 52.70 6.83
CA MET A 1 -7.77 51.72 5.72
C MET A 1 -6.75 50.62 6.03
N GLY A 2 -5.54 50.91 6.55
CA GLY A 2 -4.54 49.86 6.83
C GLY A 2 -4.90 48.82 7.90
N SER A 3 -5.66 49.20 8.95
CA SER A 3 -6.04 48.26 10.03
C SER A 3 -7.00 47.16 9.57
N GLN A 4 -7.92 47.46 8.64
CA GLN A 4 -8.90 46.51 8.13
C GLN A 4 -8.27 45.52 7.15
N GLN A 5 -7.33 45.99 6.32
CA GLN A 5 -6.53 45.13 5.44
C GLN A 5 -5.62 44.19 6.23
N ASN A 6 -5.04 44.65 7.34
CA ASN A 6 -4.23 43.80 8.20
C ASN A 6 -5.07 42.71 8.90
N LEU A 7 -6.29 43.03 9.32
CA LEU A 7 -7.19 42.06 9.95
C LEU A 7 -7.66 40.98 8.97
N GLU A 8 -7.97 41.35 7.72
CA GLU A 8 -8.34 40.38 6.69
C GLU A 8 -7.15 39.46 6.34
N LYS A 9 -5.95 40.02 6.16
CA LYS A 9 -4.73 39.21 5.97
C LYS A 9 -4.46 38.27 7.12
N GLU A 10 -4.69 38.69 8.36
CA GLU A 10 -4.52 37.83 9.53
C GLU A 10 -5.48 36.63 9.50
N LYS A 11 -6.74 36.85 9.11
CA LYS A 11 -7.73 35.77 8.96
C LYS A 11 -7.37 34.81 7.82
N GLU A 12 -6.92 35.33 6.68
CA GLU A 12 -6.47 34.53 5.54
C GLU A 12 -5.32 33.61 5.96
N ILE A 13 -4.28 34.17 6.58
CA ILE A 13 -3.11 33.41 7.06
C ILE A 13 -3.52 32.35 8.09
N ARG A 14 -4.42 32.69 9.03
CA ARG A 14 -4.92 31.71 10.01
C ARG A 14 -5.63 30.54 9.34
N THR A 15 -6.45 30.83 8.33
CA THR A 15 -7.17 29.80 7.57
C THR A 15 -6.20 28.91 6.79
N GLU A 16 -5.19 29.50 6.13
CA GLU A 16 -4.14 28.73 5.45
C GLU A 16 -3.36 27.83 6.42
N ILE A 17 -3.00 28.36 7.59
CA ILE A 17 -2.31 27.58 8.63
C ILE A 17 -3.18 26.39 9.06
N GLU A 18 -4.47 26.60 9.32
CA GLU A 18 -5.38 25.51 9.69
C GLU A 18 -5.47 24.44 8.61
N GLN A 19 -5.57 24.83 7.34
CA GLN A 19 -5.58 23.90 6.22
C GLN A 19 -4.30 23.08 6.12
N ILE A 20 -3.13 23.73 6.26
CA ILE A 20 -1.82 23.05 6.22
C ILE A 20 -1.71 22.05 7.37
N LEU A 21 -2.13 22.44 8.58
CA LEU A 21 -2.07 21.59 9.76
C LEU A 21 -2.98 20.36 9.62
N ASP A 22 -4.16 20.52 9.05
CA ASP A 22 -5.08 19.41 8.80
C ASP A 22 -4.53 18.45 7.73
N GLN A 23 -3.89 18.97 6.68
CA GLN A 23 -3.19 18.17 5.67
C GLN A 23 -2.02 17.38 6.30
N GLU A 24 -1.21 18.03 7.15
CA GLU A 24 -0.11 17.40 7.85
C GLU A 24 -0.61 16.26 8.76
N GLN A 25 -1.68 16.49 9.52
CA GLN A 25 -2.29 15.46 10.35
C GLN A 25 -2.73 14.24 9.53
N LEU A 26 -3.42 14.46 8.40
CA LEU A 26 -3.84 13.39 7.51
C LEU A 26 -2.65 12.60 6.94
N LEU A 27 -1.58 13.30 6.55
CA LEU A 27 -0.35 12.68 6.05
C LEU A 27 0.29 11.78 7.12
N TRP A 28 0.40 12.24 8.36
CA TRP A 28 0.99 11.45 9.44
C TRP A 28 0.11 10.28 9.86
N MET A 29 -1.21 10.47 9.87
CA MET A 29 -2.17 9.39 10.09
C MET A 29 -1.98 8.28 9.04
N GLN A 30 -1.94 8.63 7.74
CA GLN A 30 -1.69 7.69 6.65
C GLN A 30 -0.33 6.98 6.81
N LYS A 31 0.75 7.73 7.07
CA LYS A 31 2.11 7.16 7.28
C LYS A 31 2.19 6.21 8.47
N SER A 32 1.40 6.44 9.51
CA SER A 32 1.35 5.56 10.68
C SER A 32 0.64 4.23 10.40
N MET A 33 -0.22 4.16 9.36
CA MET A 33 -1.17 3.07 9.09
C MET A 33 -1.96 2.59 10.32
N THR A 34 -2.34 3.53 11.19
CA THR A 34 -3.13 3.25 12.40
C THR A 34 -4.59 3.62 12.14
N ASN A 35 -5.53 2.73 12.50
CA ASN A 35 -6.97 2.91 12.24
C ASN A 35 -7.67 3.86 13.24
N TRP A 36 -6.96 4.36 14.26
CA TRP A 36 -7.56 5.09 15.38
C TRP A 36 -7.10 6.55 15.39
N ILE A 37 -8.07 7.46 15.25
CA ILE A 37 -7.93 8.83 15.75
C ILE A 37 -8.07 8.76 17.26
N VAL A 38 -6.95 8.66 17.97
CA VAL A 38 -6.96 8.78 19.43
C VAL A 38 -7.31 10.24 19.75
N LYS A 39 -8.50 10.44 20.33
CA LYS A 39 -9.18 11.71 20.60
C LYS A 39 -8.25 12.79 21.19
N GLY A 40 -8.19 13.98 20.58
CA GLY A 40 -7.47 15.16 21.09
C GLY A 40 -7.04 16.15 19.98
N GLU A 41 -6.34 17.22 20.34
CA GLU A 41 -5.76 18.20 19.38
C GLU A 41 -4.74 17.52 18.46
N ARG A 42 -5.11 17.43 17.16
CA ARG A 42 -4.36 17.06 15.93
C ARG A 42 -3.41 15.84 15.95
N ASN A 43 -3.13 15.26 17.10
CA ASN A 43 -2.37 14.05 17.44
C ASN A 43 -1.12 13.74 16.58
N THR A 44 -0.47 14.77 16.03
CA THR A 44 0.71 14.63 15.17
C THR A 44 1.84 13.93 15.93
N ARG A 45 2.10 14.31 17.18
CA ARG A 45 3.14 13.69 18.02
C ARG A 45 2.97 12.18 18.18
N PHE A 46 1.73 11.69 18.36
CA PHE A 46 1.46 10.25 18.41
C PHE A 46 1.78 9.60 17.08
N TYR A 47 1.25 10.13 15.97
CA TYR A 47 1.50 9.56 14.65
C TYR A 47 3.00 9.57 14.29
N HIS A 48 3.71 10.67 14.56
CA HIS A 48 5.17 10.74 14.43
C HIS A 48 5.88 9.66 15.25
N THR A 49 5.48 9.45 16.50
CA THR A 49 6.07 8.43 17.38
C THR A 49 5.85 7.03 16.82
N ILE A 50 4.62 6.72 16.37
CA ILE A 50 4.28 5.42 15.77
C ILE A 50 5.01 5.22 14.44
N THR A 51 5.03 6.22 13.56
CA THR A 51 5.76 6.18 12.29
C THR A 51 7.25 5.97 12.51
N ASN A 52 7.86 6.65 13.49
CA ASN A 52 9.28 6.49 13.81
C ASN A 52 9.57 5.12 14.40
N LYS A 53 8.75 4.61 15.32
CA LYS A 53 8.87 3.23 15.83
C LYS A 53 8.78 2.21 14.70
N ARG A 54 7.85 2.39 13.77
CA ARG A 54 7.69 1.53 12.60
C ARG A 54 8.89 1.61 11.66
N ARG A 55 9.39 2.81 11.37
CA ARG A 55 10.60 3.02 10.56
C ARG A 55 11.80 2.34 11.19
N ALA A 56 11.99 2.49 12.49
CA ALA A 56 13.07 1.83 13.21
C ALA A 56 12.95 0.30 13.15
N ARG A 57 11.74 -0.25 13.37
CA ARG A 57 11.47 -1.70 13.29
C ARG A 57 11.67 -2.26 11.87
N ASN A 58 11.26 -1.50 10.85
CA ASN A 58 11.33 -1.93 9.45
C ASN A 58 12.67 -1.60 8.79
N ARG A 59 13.59 -0.93 9.50
CA ARG A 59 14.91 -0.60 8.97
C ARG A 59 15.74 -1.88 8.90
N ILE A 60 16.12 -2.24 7.69
CA ILE A 60 17.03 -3.36 7.45
C ILE A 60 18.44 -2.82 7.62
N THR A 61 19.11 -3.22 8.70
CA THR A 61 20.48 -2.79 9.02
C THR A 61 21.54 -3.78 8.53
N SER A 62 21.14 -5.01 8.27
CA SER A 62 22.01 -6.04 7.71
C SER A 62 21.22 -7.18 7.10
N ILE A 63 21.86 -7.91 6.19
CA ILE A 63 21.37 -9.16 5.62
C ILE A 63 22.45 -10.21 5.73
N LYS A 64 22.07 -11.43 6.11
CA LYS A 64 22.96 -12.60 6.05
C LYS A 64 22.77 -13.30 4.71
N ARG A 65 23.85 -13.43 3.95
CA ARG A 65 23.93 -14.12 2.66
C ARG A 65 23.93 -15.64 2.83
N ARG A 66 23.74 -16.37 1.73
CA ARG A 66 23.78 -17.85 1.68
C ARG A 66 25.15 -18.42 2.04
N ASP A 67 26.22 -17.69 1.75
CA ASP A 67 27.61 -18.05 2.11
C ASP A 67 27.93 -17.82 3.60
N GLY A 68 26.95 -17.34 4.38
CA GLY A 68 27.09 -17.06 5.81
C GLY A 68 27.63 -15.66 6.14
N GLN A 69 28.07 -14.88 5.15
CA GLN A 69 28.57 -13.52 5.35
C GLN A 69 27.41 -12.54 5.60
N SER A 70 27.66 -11.46 6.35
CA SER A 70 26.67 -10.41 6.58
C SER A 70 27.07 -9.12 5.87
N VAL A 71 26.13 -8.52 5.15
CA VAL A 71 26.27 -7.19 4.54
C VAL A 71 25.60 -6.15 5.39
N HIS A 72 26.18 -4.95 5.44
CA HIS A 72 25.74 -3.86 6.31
C HIS A 72 25.56 -2.54 5.57
N THR A 73 26.10 -2.42 4.34
CA THR A 73 25.98 -1.19 3.56
C THR A 73 24.68 -1.21 2.76
N GLU A 74 24.07 -0.03 2.60
CA GLU A 74 22.80 0.13 1.88
C GLU A 74 22.90 -0.37 0.43
N VAL A 75 24.00 -0.06 -0.25
CA VAL A 75 24.27 -0.49 -1.64
C VAL A 75 24.37 -2.02 -1.74
N GLU A 76 25.03 -2.68 -0.79
CA GLU A 76 25.13 -4.14 -0.79
C GLU A 76 23.81 -4.82 -0.45
N ILE A 77 23.05 -4.26 0.50
CA ILE A 77 21.71 -4.73 0.89
C ILE A 77 20.76 -4.64 -0.30
N GLU A 78 20.74 -3.50 -1.01
CA GLU A 78 19.92 -3.31 -2.21
C GLU A 78 20.30 -4.32 -3.31
N LYS A 79 21.59 -4.46 -3.58
CA LYS A 79 22.10 -5.41 -4.58
C LYS A 79 21.73 -6.86 -4.22
N GLU A 80 21.82 -7.24 -2.95
CA GLU A 80 21.46 -8.57 -2.48
C GLU A 80 19.96 -8.85 -2.69
N PHE A 81 19.09 -7.89 -2.34
CA PHE A 81 17.65 -8.01 -2.58
C PHE A 81 17.32 -8.16 -4.06
N LEU A 82 17.92 -7.31 -4.90
CA LEU A 82 17.70 -7.36 -6.35
C LEU A 82 18.15 -8.70 -6.92
N ASN A 83 19.33 -9.18 -6.54
CA ASN A 83 19.84 -10.47 -7.02
C ASN A 83 18.95 -11.63 -6.56
N TYR A 84 18.55 -11.63 -5.28
CA TYR A 84 17.67 -12.67 -4.74
C TYR A 84 16.34 -12.74 -5.49
N PHE A 85 15.64 -11.61 -5.66
CA PHE A 85 14.35 -11.62 -6.36
C PHE A 85 14.50 -11.87 -7.86
N LYS A 86 15.58 -11.39 -8.48
CA LYS A 86 15.89 -11.78 -9.87
C LYS A 86 16.01 -13.27 -10.00
N GLU A 87 16.72 -13.95 -9.10
CA GLU A 87 16.86 -15.40 -9.14
C GLU A 87 15.50 -16.08 -8.90
N VAL A 88 14.76 -15.72 -7.85
CA VAL A 88 13.45 -16.31 -7.53
C VAL A 88 12.43 -16.17 -8.67
N PHE A 89 12.46 -15.05 -9.39
CA PHE A 89 11.53 -14.79 -10.50
C PHE A 89 12.14 -15.02 -11.88
N SER A 90 13.38 -15.52 -11.96
CA SER A 90 13.93 -15.98 -13.23
C SER A 90 13.45 -17.39 -13.50
N ASP A 91 13.25 -17.70 -14.78
CA ASP A 91 13.04 -19.07 -15.21
C ASP A 91 14.32 -19.86 -14.95
N GLN A 92 14.27 -20.74 -13.95
CA GLN A 92 15.39 -21.62 -13.59
C GLN A 92 15.49 -22.83 -14.53
N GLY A 93 14.54 -23.01 -15.46
CA GLY A 93 14.49 -24.16 -16.35
C GLY A 93 14.20 -25.48 -15.63
N ASP A 94 13.70 -25.40 -14.39
CA ASP A 94 13.48 -26.58 -13.51
C ASP A 94 12.46 -27.56 -14.10
N ALA A 95 11.50 -27.07 -14.88
CA ALA A 95 10.55 -27.88 -15.61
C ALA A 95 10.05 -27.14 -16.86
N SER A 96 9.98 -27.84 -17.99
CA SER A 96 9.29 -27.35 -19.18
C SER A 96 7.77 -27.32 -18.96
N GLU A 97 7.06 -26.50 -19.73
CA GLU A 97 5.58 -26.44 -19.68
C GLU A 97 4.96 -27.84 -19.85
N LEU A 98 5.56 -28.68 -20.70
CA LEU A 98 5.08 -30.04 -20.96
C LEU A 98 5.24 -30.94 -19.73
N GLN A 99 6.39 -30.88 -19.03
CA GLN A 99 6.61 -31.62 -17.78
C GLN A 99 5.66 -31.17 -16.66
N ILE A 100 5.36 -29.86 -16.58
CA ILE A 100 4.39 -29.34 -15.61
C ILE A 100 2.98 -29.85 -15.93
N ARG A 101 2.56 -29.82 -17.20
CA ARG A 101 1.25 -30.34 -17.63
C ARG A 101 1.11 -31.83 -17.33
N GLU A 102 2.10 -32.64 -17.70
CA GLU A 102 2.12 -34.07 -17.39
C GLU A 102 2.03 -34.33 -15.87
N ALA A 103 2.77 -33.57 -15.06
CA ALA A 103 2.72 -33.69 -13.60
C ALA A 103 1.33 -33.33 -13.04
N LEU A 104 0.68 -32.29 -13.57
CA LEU A 104 -0.66 -31.85 -13.14
C LEU A 104 -1.77 -32.80 -13.61
N GLU A 105 -1.65 -33.39 -14.80
CA GLU A 105 -2.60 -34.37 -15.33
C GLU A 105 -2.65 -35.64 -14.48
N ASN A 106 -1.53 -36.01 -13.87
CA ASN A 106 -1.43 -37.17 -12.97
C ASN A 106 -1.95 -36.88 -11.55
N LEU A 107 -2.32 -35.63 -11.24
CA LEU A 107 -2.86 -35.24 -9.93
C LEU A 107 -4.39 -35.14 -9.99
N ALA A 108 -5.07 -35.74 -9.01
CA ALA A 108 -6.50 -35.57 -8.82
C ALA A 108 -6.81 -34.19 -8.20
N LEU A 109 -6.59 -33.13 -8.97
CA LEU A 109 -6.85 -31.76 -8.55
C LEU A 109 -8.36 -31.48 -8.53
N PRO A 110 -8.86 -30.72 -7.54
CA PRO A 110 -10.25 -30.27 -7.53
C PRO A 110 -10.56 -29.50 -8.80
N GLN A 111 -11.57 -29.96 -9.55
CA GLN A 111 -12.05 -29.26 -10.74
C GLN A 111 -13.31 -28.46 -10.41
N PHE A 112 -13.41 -27.28 -11.00
CA PHE A 112 -14.65 -26.51 -10.93
C PHE A 112 -15.80 -27.28 -11.60
N SER A 113 -16.95 -27.26 -10.94
CA SER A 113 -18.21 -27.73 -11.54
C SER A 113 -18.56 -26.90 -12.78
N HIS A 114 -19.41 -27.43 -13.66
CA HIS A 114 -19.89 -26.69 -14.84
C HIS A 114 -20.52 -25.35 -14.44
N ASP A 115 -21.38 -25.36 -13.42
CA ASP A 115 -22.05 -24.15 -12.91
C ASP A 115 -21.06 -23.12 -12.36
N SER A 116 -20.01 -23.58 -11.67
CA SER A 116 -18.95 -22.69 -11.17
C SER A 116 -18.16 -22.03 -12.30
N LYS A 117 -17.83 -22.79 -13.36
CA LYS A 117 -17.15 -22.24 -14.55
C LYS A 117 -18.04 -21.21 -15.24
N GLN A 118 -19.30 -21.55 -15.47
CA GLN A 118 -20.25 -20.64 -16.10
C GLN A 118 -20.45 -19.36 -15.29
N THR A 119 -20.42 -19.45 -13.95
CA THR A 119 -20.48 -18.28 -13.07
C THR A 119 -19.23 -17.39 -13.17
N LEU A 120 -18.04 -17.99 -13.21
CA LEU A 120 -16.77 -17.25 -13.30
C LEU A 120 -16.55 -16.58 -14.67
N GLU A 121 -17.18 -17.12 -15.72
CA GLU A 121 -17.11 -16.59 -17.09
C GLU A 121 -18.15 -15.50 -17.38
N GLN A 122 -19.05 -15.20 -16.44
CA GLN A 122 -20.05 -14.14 -16.64
C GLN A 122 -19.39 -12.76 -16.69
N PRO A 123 -19.94 -11.82 -17.50
CA PRO A 123 -19.49 -10.44 -17.48
C PRO A 123 -19.78 -9.79 -16.12
N PHE A 124 -18.82 -9.00 -15.63
CA PHE A 124 -18.99 -8.25 -14.38
C PHE A 124 -20.15 -7.26 -14.46
N THR A 125 -20.98 -7.26 -13.44
CA THR A 125 -22.05 -6.27 -13.29
C THR A 125 -21.54 -4.98 -12.66
N PRO A 126 -22.16 -3.82 -12.94
CA PRO A 126 -21.82 -2.56 -12.26
C PRO A 126 -21.90 -2.66 -10.73
N GLN A 127 -22.84 -3.45 -10.21
CA GLN A 127 -23.03 -3.68 -8.78
C GLN A 127 -21.85 -4.46 -8.16
N GLU A 128 -21.34 -5.48 -8.85
CA GLU A 128 -20.16 -6.23 -8.41
C GLU A 128 -18.92 -5.36 -8.41
N VAL A 129 -18.70 -4.59 -9.48
CA VAL A 129 -17.57 -3.65 -9.57
C VAL A 129 -17.64 -2.63 -8.44
N LYS A 130 -18.82 -2.05 -8.19
CA LYS A 130 -19.04 -1.13 -7.08
C LYS A 130 -18.73 -1.81 -5.74
N ARG A 131 -19.30 -3.00 -5.48
CA ARG A 131 -19.06 -3.74 -4.23
C ARG A 131 -17.58 -4.03 -4.02
N ALA A 132 -16.88 -4.52 -5.03
CA ALA A 132 -15.45 -4.82 -4.96
C ALA A 132 -14.62 -3.55 -4.72
N ALA A 133 -14.92 -2.46 -5.43
CA ALA A 133 -14.24 -1.18 -5.24
C ALA A 133 -14.38 -0.70 -3.79
N PHE A 134 -15.59 -0.73 -3.22
CA PHE A 134 -15.87 -0.26 -1.86
C PHE A 134 -15.43 -1.22 -0.73
N GLN A 135 -14.98 -2.44 -1.06
CA GLN A 135 -14.36 -3.37 -0.08
C GLN A 135 -12.90 -3.02 0.25
N ILE A 136 -12.25 -2.18 -0.56
CA ILE A 136 -10.86 -1.76 -0.34
C ILE A 136 -10.79 -0.89 0.92
N ASN A 137 -9.80 -1.06 1.79
CA ASN A 137 -9.63 -0.13 2.90
C ASN A 137 -9.24 1.28 2.35
N PRO A 138 -10.02 2.34 2.65
CA PRO A 138 -9.84 3.67 2.06
C PRO A 138 -8.46 4.29 2.31
N TYR A 139 -7.78 3.87 3.38
CA TYR A 139 -6.49 4.41 3.81
C TYR A 139 -5.34 3.39 3.70
N LYS A 140 -5.52 2.31 2.92
CA LYS A 140 -4.39 1.45 2.52
C LYS A 140 -3.36 2.26 1.74
N ALA A 141 -2.10 1.82 1.82
CA ALA A 141 -1.02 2.41 1.04
C ALA A 141 -1.35 2.38 -0.45
N PRO A 142 -1.10 3.48 -1.20
CA PRO A 142 -1.35 3.54 -2.63
C PRO A 142 -0.44 2.57 -3.38
N GLY A 143 -0.89 2.12 -4.56
CA GLY A 143 -0.07 1.36 -5.48
C GLY A 143 0.93 2.24 -6.23
N ILE A 144 1.49 1.71 -7.32
CA ILE A 144 2.37 2.45 -8.23
C ILE A 144 1.71 3.69 -8.85
N ASP A 145 0.39 3.76 -8.84
CA ASP A 145 -0.43 4.85 -9.37
C ASP A 145 -0.60 6.04 -8.42
N GLY A 146 -0.10 5.90 -7.18
CA GLY A 146 -0.16 6.93 -6.13
C GLY A 146 -1.55 7.17 -5.55
N LYS A 147 -2.57 6.36 -5.88
CA LYS A 147 -3.96 6.63 -5.49
C LYS A 147 -4.39 5.76 -4.30
N PRO A 148 -4.76 6.36 -3.15
CA PRO A 148 -5.30 5.60 -2.03
C PRO A 148 -6.75 5.17 -2.32
N GLY A 149 -7.26 4.16 -1.60
CA GLY A 149 -8.62 3.64 -1.78
C GLY A 149 -9.72 4.71 -1.77
N VAL A 150 -9.54 5.76 -0.95
CA VAL A 150 -10.46 6.91 -0.88
C VAL A 150 -10.63 7.65 -2.23
N PHE A 151 -9.64 7.62 -3.12
CA PHE A 151 -9.75 8.19 -4.46
C PHE A 151 -10.85 7.49 -5.27
N PHE A 152 -10.85 6.16 -5.25
CA PHE A 152 -11.83 5.36 -5.98
C PHE A 152 -13.23 5.52 -5.38
N PHE A 153 -13.33 5.65 -4.06
CA PHE A 153 -14.61 5.88 -3.39
C PHE A 153 -15.26 7.20 -3.82
N ARG A 154 -14.44 8.24 -3.99
CA ARG A 154 -14.91 9.57 -4.42
C ARG A 154 -15.32 9.59 -5.89
N ASN A 155 -14.63 8.82 -6.74
CA ASN A 155 -14.77 8.94 -8.20
C ASN A 155 -15.66 7.84 -8.84
N ILE A 156 -15.90 6.73 -8.14
CA ILE A 156 -16.83 5.66 -8.56
C ILE A 156 -18.22 5.88 -7.93
N GLY A 157 -18.32 6.78 -6.94
CA GLY A 157 -19.53 7.11 -6.20
C GLY A 157 -20.38 8.24 -6.80
N THR A 158 -20.85 8.07 -8.04
CA THR A 158 -22.12 8.65 -8.56
C THR A 158 -22.75 7.65 -9.50
#